data_AF-A0A6N9U2W4-F1
#
_entry.id   AF-A0A6N9U2W4-F1
#
_cell.length_a   1.000
_cell.length_b   1.000
_cell.length_c   1.000
_cell.angle_alpha   90.00
_cell.angle_beta   90.00
_cell.angle_gamma   90.00
#
_symmetry.space_group_name_H-M   'P 1'
#
loop_
_entity.id
_entity.type
_entity.pdbx_description
1 polymer ?
#
loop_
_entity_poly.entity_id
_entity_poly.type
_entity_poly.pdbx_seq_one_letter_code
_entity_poly.pdbx_strand_id
1 'polypeptide(L)'
;MPFTLSHAAAVLPGIRRSGAGRGPLVASALVAGSFAPDLTYYADTVIPGAMEFGAVTHAAWGVVTVDVLVTGALVALWLMLREPLVALLPARWRGRVHAFLRGRRREPGPLTAAEAGWFVLSAVIGSATHVVWDAFTHHDRWGTELVPVLGRSVGGHPVFQLVQYGSSAVALGALAHFVYRGLRHAGPVAAPPSVPVLGRAGRRWALGLLGLCVLLGTVHRCARWYAYFGRVDTPLDIIPTACFGAGAGLGAGLLLYGAWTRLRGRRTPGAPDGPDGP
;
A
#
# COMPACT_ATOMS: atom_id res chain seq x y z
N MET A 1 -6.84 -13.63 5.45
CA MET A 1 -6.90 -12.31 4.80
C MET A 1 -6.71 -12.43 3.31
N PRO A 2 -7.63 -11.88 2.50
CA PRO A 2 -7.33 -11.53 1.11
C PRO A 2 -5.98 -10.81 1.05
N PHE A 3 -5.32 -10.82 -0.11
CA PHE A 3 -4.07 -10.09 -0.24
C PHE A 3 -4.33 -8.60 0.00
N THR A 4 -3.74 -8.00 1.05
CA THR A 4 -4.04 -6.64 1.56
C THR A 4 -4.22 -5.58 0.48
N LEU A 5 -3.35 -5.58 -0.55
CA LEU A 5 -3.42 -4.59 -1.64
C LEU A 5 -4.74 -4.65 -2.44
N SER A 6 -5.41 -5.80 -2.45
CA SER A 6 -6.69 -6.03 -3.11
C SER A 6 -7.81 -5.18 -2.53
N HIS A 7 -7.75 -4.86 -1.23
CA HIS A 7 -8.81 -4.08 -0.56
C HIS A 7 -8.92 -2.65 -1.08
N ALA A 8 -7.87 -2.10 -1.69
CA ALA A 8 -7.95 -0.82 -2.38
C ALA A 8 -8.98 -0.83 -3.53
N ALA A 9 -9.38 -2.00 -4.03
CA ALA A 9 -10.45 -2.10 -5.03
C ALA A 9 -11.79 -1.58 -4.48
N ALA A 10 -12.06 -1.78 -3.19
CA ALA A 10 -13.33 -1.38 -2.56
C ALA A 10 -13.51 0.14 -2.51
N VAL A 11 -12.42 0.91 -2.50
CA VAL A 11 -12.45 2.38 -2.44
C VAL A 11 -12.39 3.06 -3.80
N LEU A 12 -12.22 2.31 -4.89
CA LEU A 12 -12.19 2.86 -6.26
C LEU A 12 -13.41 3.72 -6.62
N PRO A 13 -14.65 3.43 -6.17
CA PRO A 13 -15.79 4.32 -6.40
C PRO A 13 -15.58 5.73 -5.85
N GLY A 14 -14.77 5.91 -4.81
CA GLY A 14 -14.38 7.19 -4.24
C GLY A 14 -13.25 7.92 -4.99
N ILE A 15 -12.69 7.33 -6.06
CA ILE A 15 -11.54 7.85 -6.79
C ILE A 15 -11.92 8.10 -8.26
N ARG A 16 -11.48 9.24 -8.81
CA ARG A 16 -11.64 9.59 -10.22
C ARG A 16 -10.53 8.97 -11.05
N ARG A 17 -10.75 8.83 -12.36
CA ARG A 17 -9.71 8.36 -13.30
C ARG A 17 -8.47 9.26 -13.36
N SER A 18 -8.57 10.51 -12.90
CA SER A 18 -7.43 11.41 -12.73
C SER A 18 -6.55 11.08 -11.53
N GLY A 19 -6.92 10.11 -10.69
CA GLY A 19 -6.24 9.78 -9.43
C GLY A 19 -6.65 10.66 -8.24
N ALA A 20 -7.45 11.70 -8.47
CA ALA A 20 -8.02 12.53 -7.41
C ALA A 20 -9.25 11.87 -6.76
N GLY A 21 -9.52 12.16 -5.49
CA GLY A 21 -10.76 11.71 -4.84
C GLY A 21 -12.00 12.38 -5.45
N ARG A 22 -13.15 11.72 -5.31
CA ARG A 22 -14.45 12.28 -5.69
C ARG A 22 -14.92 13.27 -4.63
N GLY A 23 -15.46 14.41 -5.09
CA GLY A 23 -15.85 15.50 -4.21
C GLY A 23 -14.68 15.93 -3.31
N PRO A 24 -14.85 15.98 -1.99
CA PRO A 24 -13.81 16.36 -1.03
C PRO A 24 -12.98 15.17 -0.50
N LEU A 25 -13.28 13.93 -0.90
CA LEU A 25 -12.53 12.75 -0.44
C LEU A 25 -11.05 12.81 -0.83
N VAL A 26 -10.21 12.19 0.02
CA VAL A 26 -8.77 12.14 -0.15
C VAL A 26 -8.37 10.73 -0.61
N ALA A 27 -8.02 10.60 -1.90
CA ALA A 27 -7.71 9.30 -2.51
C ALA A 27 -6.60 8.52 -1.80
N SER A 28 -5.54 9.20 -1.35
CA SER A 28 -4.46 8.53 -0.61
C SER A 28 -4.91 8.01 0.75
N ALA A 29 -5.82 8.71 1.43
CA ALA A 29 -6.37 8.28 2.72
C ALA A 29 -7.36 7.13 2.55
N LEU A 30 -8.17 7.12 1.49
CA LEU A 30 -9.02 5.98 1.13
C LEU A 30 -8.17 4.70 0.94
N VAL A 31 -7.12 4.79 0.12
CA VAL A 31 -6.26 3.64 -0.19
C VAL A 31 -5.44 3.21 1.03
N ALA A 32 -4.78 4.14 1.71
CA ALA A 32 -4.00 3.81 2.91
C ALA A 32 -4.89 3.30 4.06
N GLY A 33 -6.11 3.84 4.21
CA GLY A 33 -7.11 3.34 5.15
C GLY A 33 -7.52 1.91 4.84
N SER A 34 -7.69 1.55 3.57
CA SER A 34 -7.96 0.16 3.19
C SER A 34 -6.78 -0.80 3.41
N PHE A 35 -5.60 -0.32 3.79
CA PHE A 35 -4.44 -1.14 4.14
C PHE A 35 -4.14 -1.14 5.65
N ALA A 36 -4.64 -0.16 6.37
CA ALA A 36 -4.31 0.08 7.78
C ALA A 36 -4.64 -1.12 8.69
N PRO A 37 -5.81 -1.79 8.58
CA PRO A 37 -6.15 -2.90 9.48
C PRO A 37 -5.12 -4.02 9.49
N ASP A 38 -4.58 -4.35 8.32
CA ASP A 38 -3.64 -5.45 8.09
C ASP A 38 -2.18 -5.11 8.41
N LEU A 39 -1.83 -3.83 8.60
CA LEU A 39 -0.42 -3.43 8.75
C LEU A 39 0.27 -4.15 9.92
N THR A 40 -0.50 -4.48 10.95
CA THR A 40 -0.02 -5.19 12.13
C THR A 40 0.48 -6.61 11.82
N TYR A 41 -0.07 -7.26 10.79
CA TYR A 41 0.36 -8.59 10.35
C TYR A 41 1.73 -8.56 9.66
N TYR A 42 2.04 -7.47 8.96
CA TYR A 42 3.39 -7.22 8.44
C TYR A 42 4.35 -6.88 9.58
N ALA A 43 3.92 -6.05 10.54
CA ALA A 43 4.70 -5.66 11.70
C ALA A 43 5.14 -6.86 12.55
N ASP A 44 4.34 -7.92 12.62
CA ASP A 44 4.67 -9.15 13.37
C ASP A 44 5.97 -9.84 12.89
N THR A 45 6.39 -9.54 11.65
CA THR A 45 7.70 -9.96 11.13
C THR A 45 8.83 -9.50 12.04
N VAL A 46 8.75 -8.29 12.59
CA VAL A 46 9.80 -7.65 13.40
C VAL A 46 9.41 -7.37 14.85
N ILE A 47 8.11 -7.30 15.16
CA ILE A 47 7.56 -7.09 16.51
C ILE A 47 6.73 -8.32 16.88
N PRO A 48 7.29 -9.29 17.62
CA PRO A 48 6.55 -10.49 18.02
C PRO A 48 5.25 -10.14 18.77
N GLY A 49 4.14 -10.74 18.37
CA GLY A 49 2.82 -10.53 18.98
C GLY A 49 2.00 -9.43 18.33
N ALA A 50 2.56 -8.66 17.38
CA ALA A 50 1.80 -7.64 16.66
C ALA A 50 0.63 -8.24 15.86
N MET A 51 0.68 -9.53 15.51
CA MET A 51 -0.46 -10.22 14.89
C MET A 51 -1.75 -10.11 15.73
N GLU A 52 -1.66 -10.22 17.05
CA GLU A 52 -2.81 -10.19 17.97
C GLU A 52 -3.48 -8.83 18.02
N PHE A 53 -2.73 -7.76 17.73
CA PHE A 53 -3.26 -6.41 17.63
C PHE A 53 -4.24 -6.24 16.46
N GLY A 54 -4.34 -7.22 15.57
CA GLY A 54 -5.41 -7.31 14.57
C GLY A 54 -6.82 -7.27 15.18
N ALA A 55 -7.00 -7.78 16.40
CA ALA A 55 -8.27 -7.69 17.13
C ALA A 55 -8.67 -6.23 17.43
N VAL A 56 -7.69 -5.34 17.60
CA VAL A 56 -7.89 -3.91 17.82
C VAL A 56 -8.16 -3.20 16.49
N THR A 57 -7.30 -3.40 15.50
CA THR A 57 -7.40 -2.68 14.21
C THR A 57 -8.66 -3.06 13.44
N HIS A 58 -9.17 -4.28 13.59
CA HIS A 58 -10.42 -4.72 12.95
C HIS A 58 -11.68 -4.45 13.78
N ALA A 59 -11.56 -3.91 15.00
CA ALA A 59 -12.72 -3.53 15.80
C ALA A 59 -13.33 -2.23 15.27
N ALA A 60 -14.65 -2.06 15.38
CA ALA A 60 -15.35 -0.86 14.90
C ALA A 60 -14.78 0.45 15.52
N TRP A 61 -14.34 0.40 16.77
CA TRP A 61 -13.67 1.55 17.41
C TRP A 61 -12.25 1.76 16.88
N GLY A 62 -11.53 0.69 16.52
CA GLY A 62 -10.19 0.75 15.91
C GLY A 62 -10.21 1.41 14.54
N VAL A 63 -11.22 1.09 13.72
CA VAL A 63 -11.49 1.70 12.41
C VAL A 63 -11.57 3.23 12.49
N VAL A 64 -12.20 3.77 13.55
CA VAL A 64 -12.38 5.22 13.73
C VAL A 64 -11.27 5.89 14.56
N THR A 65 -10.31 5.12 15.07
CA THR A 65 -9.22 5.64 15.93
C THR A 65 -7.83 5.22 15.42
N VAL A 66 -7.40 4.00 15.77
CA VAL A 66 -6.08 3.45 15.48
C VAL A 66 -5.78 3.47 13.99
N ASP A 67 -6.74 3.06 13.17
CA ASP A 67 -6.54 2.98 11.71
C ASP A 67 -6.41 4.36 11.07
N VAL A 68 -7.03 5.39 11.64
CA VAL A 68 -6.86 6.77 11.19
C VAL A 68 -5.41 7.23 11.40
N LEU A 69 -4.81 6.88 12.54
CA LEU A 69 -3.40 7.19 12.83
C LEU A 69 -2.46 6.42 11.91
N VAL A 70 -2.70 5.12 11.73
CA VAL A 70 -1.93 4.28 10.81
C VAL A 70 -2.03 4.80 9.37
N THR A 71 -3.23 5.20 8.95
CA THR A 71 -3.47 5.84 7.65
C THR A 71 -2.64 7.11 7.49
N GLY A 72 -2.60 7.96 8.53
CA GLY A 72 -1.74 9.14 8.58
C GLY A 72 -0.26 8.80 8.34
N ALA A 73 0.26 7.80 9.06
CA ALA A 73 1.63 7.35 8.90
C ALA A 73 1.91 6.79 7.50
N LEU A 74 1.00 5.98 6.95
CA LEU A 74 1.11 5.44 5.59
C LEU A 74 1.06 6.53 4.52
N VAL A 75 0.22 7.55 4.69
CA VAL A 75 0.16 8.69 3.77
C VAL A 75 1.43 9.54 3.87
N ALA A 76 1.96 9.78 5.07
CA ALA A 76 3.24 10.48 5.24
C ALA A 76 4.39 9.71 4.56
N LEU A 77 4.44 8.39 4.76
CA LEU A 77 5.38 7.50 4.10
C LEU A 77 5.21 7.55 2.57
N TRP A 78 3.98 7.49 2.07
CA TRP A 78 3.69 7.62 0.65
C TRP A 78 4.20 8.94 0.06
N LEU A 79 3.96 10.06 0.74
CA LEU A 79 4.44 11.37 0.29
C LEU A 79 5.97 11.44 0.28
N MET A 80 6.66 10.78 1.22
CA MET A 80 8.12 10.64 1.19
C MET A 80 8.59 9.83 -0.03
N LEU A 81 7.87 8.76 -0.38
CA LEU A 81 8.29 7.75 -1.36
C LEU A 81 7.83 8.01 -2.81
N ARG A 82 6.75 8.77 -3.03
CA ARG A 82 6.13 8.98 -4.36
C ARG A 82 7.16 9.42 -5.41
N GLU A 83 7.85 10.52 -5.12
CA GLU A 83 9.07 11.04 -5.76
C GLU A 83 10.07 9.97 -6.20
N PRO A 84 10.75 9.37 -5.21
CA PRO A 84 11.72 8.31 -5.40
C PRO A 84 11.21 7.12 -6.23
N LEU A 85 9.97 6.69 -6.03
CA LEU A 85 9.42 5.52 -6.72
C LEU A 85 9.12 5.81 -8.18
N VAL A 86 8.56 6.98 -8.50
CA VAL A 86 8.36 7.40 -9.89
C VAL A 86 9.69 7.44 -10.64
N ALA A 87 10.78 7.84 -9.99
CA ALA A 87 12.09 7.91 -10.62
C ALA A 87 12.66 6.55 -11.06
N LEU A 88 12.22 5.44 -10.44
CA LEU A 88 12.60 4.09 -10.84
C LEU A 88 11.97 3.68 -12.18
N LEU A 89 10.87 4.31 -12.58
CA LEU A 89 10.19 4.01 -13.84
C LEU A 89 11.01 4.46 -15.06
N PRO A 90 10.80 3.82 -16.23
CA PRO A 90 11.35 4.31 -17.50
C PRO A 90 10.92 5.76 -17.74
N ALA A 91 11.83 6.59 -18.29
CA ALA A 91 11.62 8.03 -18.46
C ALA A 91 10.27 8.39 -19.10
N ARG A 92 9.87 7.65 -20.15
CA ARG A 92 8.60 7.83 -20.87
C ARG A 92 7.33 7.71 -20.01
N TRP A 93 7.39 7.11 -18.83
CA TRP A 93 6.25 6.90 -17.94
C TRP A 93 6.23 7.89 -16.77
N ARG A 94 7.36 8.51 -16.43
CA ARG A 94 7.52 9.25 -15.17
C ARG A 94 6.51 10.38 -15.01
N GLY A 95 6.37 11.26 -16.01
CA GLY A 95 5.46 12.40 -15.90
C GLY A 95 3.99 12.02 -15.86
N ARG A 96 3.57 11.08 -16.72
CA ARG A 96 2.19 10.55 -16.71
C ARG A 96 1.84 9.88 -15.38
N VAL A 97 2.73 9.03 -14.85
CA VAL A 97 2.49 8.35 -13.57
C VAL A 97 2.51 9.35 -12.42
N HIS A 98 3.44 10.30 -12.41
CA HIS A 98 3.45 11.37 -11.41
C HIS A 98 2.15 12.18 -11.43
N ALA A 99 1.65 12.56 -12.61
CA ALA A 99 0.42 13.32 -12.75
C ALA A 99 -0.78 12.59 -12.15
N PHE A 100 -0.90 11.28 -12.41
CA PHE A 100 -1.93 10.44 -11.81
C PHE A 100 -1.78 10.31 -10.28
N LEU A 101 -0.57 10.08 -9.80
CA LEU A 101 -0.27 9.87 -8.36
C LEU A 101 -0.31 11.14 -7.52
N ARG A 102 -0.17 12.32 -8.13
CA ARG A 102 -0.24 13.61 -7.43
C ARG A 102 -1.64 13.88 -6.88
N GLY A 103 -2.68 13.37 -7.56
CA GLY A 103 -4.07 13.62 -7.19
C GLY A 103 -4.41 15.11 -7.25
N ARG A 104 -5.30 15.57 -6.37
CA ARG A 104 -5.67 16.99 -6.27
C ARG A 104 -4.49 17.79 -5.72
N ARG A 105 -4.12 18.89 -6.39
CA ARG A 105 -3.15 19.86 -5.85
C ARG A 105 -3.72 20.49 -4.59
N ARG A 106 -3.00 20.37 -3.49
CA ARG A 106 -3.22 21.16 -2.27
C ARG A 106 -2.40 22.44 -2.38
N GLU A 107 -3.02 23.58 -2.19
CA GLU A 107 -2.30 24.85 -2.11
C GLU A 107 -1.56 24.96 -0.76
N PRO A 108 -0.38 25.59 -0.73
CA PRO A 108 0.37 25.80 0.52
C PRO A 108 -0.48 26.59 1.52
N GLY A 109 -0.48 26.18 2.80
CA GLY A 109 -1.23 26.85 3.85
C GLY A 109 -1.49 25.95 5.06
N PRO A 110 -1.99 26.51 6.18
CA PRO A 110 -2.32 25.75 7.37
C PRO A 110 -3.40 24.69 7.08
N LEU A 111 -3.37 23.61 7.84
CA LEU A 111 -4.36 22.55 7.72
C LEU A 111 -5.68 23.01 8.32
N THR A 112 -6.74 23.05 7.49
CA THR A 112 -8.07 23.46 7.97
C THR A 112 -8.77 22.28 8.65
N ALA A 113 -9.69 22.58 9.58
CA ALA A 113 -10.50 21.56 10.24
C ALA A 113 -11.33 20.74 9.22
N ALA A 114 -11.81 21.37 8.15
CA ALA A 114 -12.52 20.68 7.08
C ALA A 114 -11.63 19.67 6.35
N GLU A 115 -10.40 20.04 6.02
CA GLU A 115 -9.44 19.13 5.37
C GLU A 115 -9.06 17.95 6.28
N ALA A 116 -8.86 18.21 7.58
CA ALA A 116 -8.66 17.15 8.57
C ALA A 116 -9.88 16.20 8.62
N GLY A 117 -11.09 16.76 8.68
CA GLY A 117 -12.33 15.98 8.70
C GLY A 117 -12.49 15.10 7.46
N TRP A 118 -12.20 15.61 6.26
CA TRP A 118 -12.25 14.82 5.03
C TRP A 118 -11.15 13.76 4.96
N PHE A 119 -9.97 14.02 5.54
CA PHE A 119 -8.92 13.01 5.67
C PHE A 119 -9.38 11.87 6.58
N VAL A 120 -9.88 12.19 7.78
CA VAL A 120 -10.38 11.20 8.75
C VAL A 120 -11.51 10.39 8.15
N LEU A 121 -12.51 11.05 7.54
CA LEU A 121 -13.63 10.34 6.90
C LEU A 121 -13.14 9.42 5.78
N SER A 122 -12.19 9.85 4.97
CA SER A 122 -11.62 9.01 3.90
C SER A 122 -10.86 7.81 4.48
N ALA A 123 -10.10 7.99 5.55
CA ALA A 123 -9.40 6.91 6.25
C ALA A 123 -10.38 5.88 6.83
N VAL A 124 -11.42 6.36 7.50
CA VAL A 124 -12.49 5.53 8.08
C VAL A 124 -13.24 4.76 6.99
N ILE A 125 -13.61 5.40 5.88
CA ILE A 125 -14.24 4.70 4.75
C ILE A 125 -13.31 3.60 4.23
N GLY A 126 -12.02 3.89 4.05
CA GLY A 126 -11.04 2.90 3.62
C GLY A 126 -10.97 1.68 4.54
N SER A 127 -10.74 1.91 5.83
CA SER A 127 -10.65 0.82 6.82
C SER A 127 -11.97 0.08 6.97
N ALA A 128 -13.11 0.78 7.01
CA ALA A 128 -14.42 0.15 7.10
C ALA A 128 -14.67 -0.78 5.90
N THR A 129 -14.33 -0.37 4.68
CA THR A 129 -14.47 -1.24 3.50
C THR A 129 -13.57 -2.47 3.57
N HIS A 130 -12.37 -2.36 4.17
CA HIS A 130 -11.48 -3.50 4.43
C HIS A 130 -12.13 -4.47 5.41
N VAL A 131 -12.51 -3.99 6.60
CA VAL A 131 -13.06 -4.82 7.68
C VAL A 131 -14.38 -5.49 7.27
N VAL A 132 -15.23 -4.78 6.53
CA VAL A 132 -16.47 -5.35 5.99
C VAL A 132 -16.17 -6.47 5.00
N TRP A 133 -15.23 -6.28 4.07
CA TRP A 133 -14.84 -7.34 3.14
C TRP A 133 -14.29 -8.56 3.88
N ASP A 134 -13.44 -8.36 4.87
CA ASP A 134 -12.90 -9.45 5.68
C ASP A 134 -14.00 -10.19 6.45
N ALA A 135 -14.98 -9.47 7.01
CA ALA A 135 -16.13 -10.07 7.68
C ALA A 135 -16.97 -10.97 6.76
N PHE A 136 -16.97 -10.71 5.45
CA PHE A 136 -17.64 -11.56 4.46
C PHE A 136 -16.81 -12.76 3.98
N THR A 137 -15.49 -12.75 4.18
CA THR A 137 -14.56 -13.72 3.54
C THR A 137 -13.78 -14.62 4.51
N HIS A 138 -14.00 -14.50 5.81
CA HIS A 138 -13.30 -15.30 6.84
C HIS A 138 -14.19 -16.32 7.54
N HIS A 139 -13.56 -17.41 7.98
CA HIS A 139 -14.13 -18.41 8.89
C HIS A 139 -14.60 -17.75 10.20
N ASP A 140 -15.73 -18.20 10.74
CA ASP A 140 -16.39 -17.68 11.96
C ASP A 140 -16.69 -16.18 11.93
N ARG A 141 -16.89 -15.63 10.73
CA ARG A 141 -17.45 -14.29 10.56
C ARG A 141 -18.77 -14.33 9.83
N TRP A 142 -19.52 -13.22 9.93
CA TRP A 142 -20.89 -13.07 9.49
C TRP A 142 -21.17 -13.66 8.08
N GLY A 143 -20.23 -13.54 7.13
CA GLY A 143 -20.38 -14.13 5.79
C GLY A 143 -20.46 -15.66 5.76
N THR A 144 -19.63 -16.36 6.54
CA THR A 144 -19.65 -17.83 6.62
C THR A 144 -20.85 -18.37 7.40
N GLU A 145 -21.37 -17.59 8.35
CA GLU A 145 -22.61 -17.91 9.06
C GLU A 145 -23.85 -17.75 8.17
N LEU A 146 -23.87 -16.71 7.32
CA LEU A 146 -24.98 -16.43 6.40
C LEU A 146 -24.98 -17.33 5.15
N VAL A 147 -23.82 -17.82 4.72
CA VAL A 147 -23.68 -18.66 3.53
C VAL A 147 -22.98 -19.97 3.90
N PRO A 148 -23.72 -20.98 4.40
CA PRO A 148 -23.16 -22.23 4.95
C PRO A 148 -22.27 -23.02 3.97
N VAL A 149 -22.39 -22.76 2.66
CA VAL A 149 -21.54 -23.37 1.64
C VAL A 149 -20.06 -22.95 1.77
N LEU A 150 -19.79 -21.76 2.34
CA LEU A 150 -18.43 -21.25 2.54
C LEU A 150 -17.65 -22.02 3.62
N GLY A 151 -18.35 -22.64 4.56
CA GLY A 151 -17.78 -23.53 5.57
C GLY A 151 -17.51 -24.96 5.07
N ARG A 152 -17.93 -25.30 3.84
CA ARG A 152 -17.64 -26.62 3.26
C ARG A 152 -16.20 -26.69 2.76
N SER A 153 -15.69 -27.91 2.57
CA SER A 153 -14.40 -28.15 1.94
C SER A 153 -14.57 -28.75 0.54
N VAL A 154 -13.77 -28.31 -0.41
CA VAL A 154 -13.68 -28.87 -1.76
C VAL A 154 -12.22 -29.19 -2.03
N GLY A 155 -11.92 -30.46 -2.36
CA GLY A 155 -10.54 -30.90 -2.61
C GLY A 155 -9.61 -30.76 -1.41
N GLY A 156 -10.13 -30.89 -0.18
CA GLY A 156 -9.34 -30.74 1.05
C GLY A 156 -9.13 -29.29 1.52
N HIS A 157 -9.58 -28.29 0.76
CA HIS A 157 -9.47 -26.88 1.13
C HIS A 157 -10.82 -26.27 1.49
N PRO A 158 -10.91 -25.46 2.56
CA PRO A 158 -12.14 -24.73 2.88
C PRO A 158 -12.53 -23.77 1.75
N VAL A 159 -13.83 -23.74 1.39
CA VAL A 159 -14.35 -22.89 0.31
C VAL A 159 -14.10 -21.40 0.57
N PHE A 160 -14.15 -20.95 1.83
CA PHE A 160 -13.82 -19.56 2.17
C PHE A 160 -12.41 -19.16 1.72
N GLN A 161 -11.41 -20.06 1.79
CA GLN A 161 -10.05 -19.76 1.33
C GLN A 161 -10.02 -19.55 -0.18
N LEU A 162 -10.76 -20.36 -0.95
CA LEU A 162 -10.87 -20.20 -2.40
C LEU A 162 -11.54 -18.87 -2.77
N VAL A 163 -12.61 -18.49 -2.05
CA VAL A 163 -13.28 -17.20 -2.24
C VAL A 163 -12.37 -16.04 -1.87
N GLN A 164 -11.58 -16.16 -0.81
CA GLN A 164 -10.62 -15.16 -0.37
C GLN A 164 -9.53 -14.92 -1.43
N TYR A 165 -8.92 -15.98 -1.97
CA TYR A 165 -7.92 -15.85 -3.04
C TYR A 165 -8.54 -15.42 -4.37
N GLY A 166 -9.71 -15.97 -4.73
CA GLY A 166 -10.42 -15.63 -5.96
C GLY A 166 -10.85 -14.17 -6.00
N SER A 167 -11.47 -13.68 -4.91
CA SER A 167 -11.87 -12.28 -4.78
C SER A 167 -10.65 -11.33 -4.78
N SER A 168 -9.53 -11.72 -4.16
CA SER A 168 -8.26 -10.98 -4.26
C SER A 168 -7.79 -10.84 -5.71
N ALA A 169 -7.80 -11.94 -6.47
CA ALA A 169 -7.35 -11.94 -7.87
C ALA A 169 -8.23 -11.03 -8.76
N VAL A 170 -9.56 -11.11 -8.60
CA VAL A 170 -10.50 -10.22 -9.33
C VAL A 170 -10.26 -8.76 -8.94
N ALA A 171 -10.09 -8.47 -7.66
CA ALA A 171 -9.83 -7.13 -7.14
C ALA A 171 -8.52 -6.54 -7.68
N LEU A 172 -7.44 -7.34 -7.75
CA LEU A 172 -6.18 -6.93 -8.38
C LEU A 172 -6.37 -6.65 -9.87
N GLY A 173 -7.15 -7.46 -10.58
CA GLY A 173 -7.52 -7.21 -11.98
C GLY A 173 -8.26 -5.87 -12.16
N ALA A 174 -9.21 -5.57 -11.27
CA ALA A 174 -9.94 -4.30 -11.26
C ALA A 174 -9.01 -3.10 -10.97
N LEU A 175 -8.10 -3.24 -10.00
CA LEU A 175 -7.08 -2.23 -9.70
C LEU A 175 -6.15 -1.98 -10.89
N ALA A 176 -5.64 -3.03 -11.51
CA ALA A 176 -4.79 -2.93 -12.70
C ALA A 176 -5.53 -2.25 -13.85
N HIS A 177 -6.80 -2.62 -14.08
CA HIS A 177 -7.65 -1.97 -15.08
C HIS A 177 -7.86 -0.48 -14.79
N PHE A 178 -8.16 -0.13 -13.54
CA PHE A 178 -8.37 1.25 -13.10
C PHE A 178 -7.12 2.10 -13.32
N VAL A 179 -5.95 1.62 -12.87
CA VAL A 179 -4.67 2.29 -13.07
C VAL A 179 -4.35 2.44 -14.56
N TYR A 180 -4.53 1.37 -15.35
CA TYR A 180 -4.32 1.43 -16.79
C TYR A 180 -5.19 2.51 -17.46
N ARG A 181 -6.49 2.55 -17.15
CA ARG A 181 -7.42 3.57 -17.68
C ARG A 181 -7.03 4.98 -17.23
N GLY A 182 -6.63 5.14 -15.96
CA GLY A 182 -6.18 6.44 -15.43
C GLY A 182 -4.91 6.95 -16.10
N LEU A 183 -3.92 6.08 -16.28
CA LEU A 183 -2.69 6.43 -16.99
C LEU A 183 -2.96 6.76 -18.47
N ARG A 184 -3.83 6.01 -19.14
CA ARG A 184 -4.24 6.34 -20.52
C ARG A 184 -4.92 7.71 -20.63
N HIS A 185 -5.67 8.12 -19.60
CA HIS A 185 -6.35 9.41 -19.55
C HIS A 185 -5.40 10.59 -19.32
N ALA A 186 -4.32 10.40 -18.53
CA ALA A 186 -3.38 11.47 -18.19
C ALA A 186 -2.52 11.98 -19.36
N GLY A 187 -2.50 11.30 -20.53
CA GLY A 187 -1.76 11.75 -21.71
C GLY A 187 -0.23 11.74 -21.54
N PRO A 188 0.55 12.18 -22.55
CA PRO A 188 1.98 12.46 -22.39
C PRO A 188 2.19 13.73 -21.56
N VAL A 189 2.88 13.61 -20.43
CA VAL A 189 3.21 14.73 -19.54
C VAL A 189 4.70 14.66 -19.21
N ALA A 190 5.38 15.80 -19.19
CA ALA A 190 6.77 15.88 -18.77
C ALA A 190 6.90 15.55 -17.27
N ALA A 191 7.99 14.89 -16.88
CA ALA A 191 8.25 14.66 -15.45
C ALA A 191 8.61 15.99 -14.77
N PRO A 192 8.01 16.31 -13.61
CA PRO A 192 8.33 17.55 -12.92
C PRO A 192 9.75 17.49 -12.31
N PRO A 193 10.38 18.65 -12.03
CA PRO A 193 11.71 18.72 -11.41
C PRO A 193 11.81 18.00 -10.05
N SER A 194 10.68 17.82 -9.36
CA SER A 194 10.62 17.10 -8.09
C SER A 194 10.89 15.59 -8.20
N VAL A 195 10.80 15.00 -9.40
CA VAL A 195 11.15 13.59 -9.63
C VAL A 195 12.66 13.48 -9.82
N PRO A 196 13.39 12.77 -8.93
CA PRO A 196 14.83 12.63 -9.04
C PRO A 196 15.27 12.00 -10.37
N VAL A 197 16.38 12.47 -10.93
CA VAL A 197 16.98 11.86 -12.12
C VAL A 197 17.92 10.73 -11.66
N LEU A 198 17.47 9.48 -11.77
CA LEU A 198 18.34 8.32 -11.56
C LEU A 198 18.96 7.83 -12.87
N GLY A 199 20.29 7.73 -12.88
CA GLY A 199 21.06 6.98 -13.88
C GLY A 199 20.86 5.47 -13.77
N ARG A 200 21.37 4.71 -14.76
CA ARG A 200 21.19 3.24 -14.82
C ARG A 200 21.75 2.52 -13.59
N ALA A 201 22.93 2.92 -13.12
CA ALA A 201 23.58 2.34 -11.94
C ALA A 201 22.77 2.59 -10.66
N GLY A 202 22.34 3.83 -10.42
CA GLY A 202 21.50 4.17 -9.27
C GLY A 202 20.17 3.41 -9.25
N ARG A 203 19.54 3.25 -10.41
CA ARG A 203 18.31 2.43 -10.54
C ARG A 203 18.57 0.96 -10.23
N ARG A 204 19.65 0.37 -10.75
CA ARG A 204 20.00 -1.03 -10.46
C ARG A 204 20.30 -1.24 -8.97
N TRP A 205 21.02 -0.31 -8.36
CA TRP A 205 21.29 -0.36 -6.92
C TRP A 205 20.00 -0.28 -6.10
N ALA A 206 19.11 0.66 -6.42
CA ALA A 206 17.82 0.79 -5.73
C ALA A 206 16.97 -0.49 -5.88
N LEU A 207 16.86 -1.05 -7.09
CA LEU A 207 16.13 -2.30 -7.30
C LEU A 207 16.80 -3.49 -6.60
N GLY A 208 18.14 -3.54 -6.56
CA GLY A 208 18.90 -4.55 -5.84
C GLY A 208 18.68 -4.47 -4.33
N LEU A 209 18.69 -3.26 -3.75
CA LEU A 209 18.37 -3.02 -2.34
C LEU A 209 16.95 -3.50 -2.01
N LEU A 210 15.95 -3.07 -2.80
CA LEU A 210 14.56 -3.47 -2.60
C LEU A 210 14.38 -5.00 -2.70
N GLY A 211 14.99 -5.62 -3.73
CA GLY A 211 14.96 -7.06 -3.91
C GLY A 211 15.62 -7.82 -2.76
N LEU A 212 16.76 -7.33 -2.27
CA LEU A 212 17.45 -7.90 -1.11
C LEU A 212 16.61 -7.79 0.15
N CYS A 213 16.01 -6.63 0.44
CA CYS A 213 15.16 -6.48 1.63
C CYS A 213 13.92 -7.39 1.57
N VAL A 214 13.28 -7.51 0.40
CA VAL A 214 12.17 -8.47 0.18
C VAL A 214 12.63 -9.91 0.46
N LEU A 215 13.78 -10.31 -0.10
CA LEU A 215 14.33 -11.65 0.12
C LEU A 215 14.61 -11.90 1.60
N LEU A 216 15.30 -10.97 2.28
CA LEU A 216 15.64 -11.09 3.70
C LEU A 216 14.38 -11.17 4.57
N GLY A 217 13.37 -10.34 4.32
CA GLY A 217 12.11 -10.38 5.06
C GLY A 217 11.36 -11.69 4.85
N THR A 218 11.33 -12.19 3.61
CA THR A 218 10.71 -13.50 3.28
C THR A 218 11.43 -14.63 4.00
N VAL A 219 12.75 -14.72 3.87
CA VAL A 219 13.58 -15.76 4.50
C VAL A 219 13.44 -15.71 6.01
N HIS A 220 13.50 -14.53 6.62
CA HIS A 220 13.34 -14.37 8.07
C HIS A 220 12.00 -14.91 8.56
N ARG A 221 10.90 -14.54 7.88
CA ARG A 221 9.55 -14.93 8.28
C ARG A 221 9.32 -16.44 8.11
N CYS A 222 9.76 -17.01 6.99
CA CYS A 222 9.69 -18.45 6.73
C CYS A 222 10.59 -19.26 7.69
N ALA A 223 11.79 -18.77 8.02
CA ALA A 223 12.67 -19.41 8.98
C ALA A 223 12.06 -19.43 10.40
N ARG A 224 11.43 -18.33 10.83
CA ARG A 224 10.67 -18.28 12.10
C ARG A 224 9.52 -19.28 12.12
N TRP A 225 8.76 -19.39 11.03
CA TRP A 225 7.71 -20.39 10.90
C TRP A 225 8.26 -21.81 11.05
N TYR A 226 9.32 -22.14 10.30
CA TYR A 226 9.95 -23.46 10.34
C TYR A 226 10.53 -23.78 11.73
N ALA A 227 11.13 -22.81 12.41
CA ALA A 227 11.65 -22.99 13.77
C ALA A 227 10.54 -23.28 14.79
N TYR A 228 9.33 -22.76 14.60
CA TYR A 228 8.20 -22.97 15.51
C TYR A 228 7.41 -24.26 15.20
N PHE A 229 7.11 -24.52 13.92
CA PHE A 229 6.25 -25.64 13.50
C PHE A 229 7.03 -26.88 13.04
N GLY A 230 8.31 -26.77 12.72
CA GLY A 230 9.19 -27.87 12.31
C GLY A 230 8.94 -28.45 10.91
N ARG A 231 7.86 -28.05 10.22
CA ARG A 231 7.50 -28.54 8.88
C ARG A 231 6.63 -27.54 8.11
N VAL A 232 6.51 -27.77 6.80
CA VAL A 232 5.54 -27.10 5.92
C VAL A 232 4.69 -28.20 5.29
N ASP A 233 3.42 -28.28 5.68
CA ASP A 233 2.52 -29.36 5.27
C ASP A 233 1.98 -29.12 3.84
N THR A 234 1.64 -27.88 3.50
CA THR A 234 1.25 -27.49 2.13
C THR A 234 1.84 -26.14 1.71
N PRO A 235 1.98 -25.86 0.40
CA PRO A 235 2.40 -24.54 -0.07
C PRO A 235 1.47 -23.41 0.40
N LEU A 236 0.18 -23.68 0.61
CA LEU A 236 -0.79 -22.68 1.08
C LEU A 236 -0.51 -22.23 2.52
N ASP A 237 0.14 -23.06 3.33
CA ASP A 237 0.48 -22.71 4.71
C ASP A 237 1.63 -21.70 4.78
N ILE A 238 2.56 -21.74 3.81
CA ILE A 238 3.74 -20.88 3.81
C ILE A 238 3.55 -19.60 2.97
N ILE A 239 2.62 -19.58 2.02
CA ILE A 239 2.39 -18.41 1.14
C ILE A 239 2.08 -17.14 1.95
N PRO A 240 1.13 -17.12 2.90
CA PRO A 240 0.86 -15.92 3.69
C PRO A 240 2.09 -15.45 4.47
N THR A 241 2.80 -16.40 5.09
CA THR A 241 4.05 -16.17 5.83
C THR A 241 5.10 -15.51 4.94
N ALA A 242 5.33 -16.04 3.73
CA ALA A 242 6.25 -15.47 2.76
C ALA A 242 5.81 -14.07 2.31
N CYS A 243 4.53 -13.86 2.03
CA CYS A 243 3.98 -12.57 1.62
C CYS A 243 4.12 -11.49 2.69
N PHE A 244 3.84 -11.79 3.96
CA PHE A 244 4.03 -10.85 5.06
C PHE A 244 5.51 -10.50 5.25
N GLY A 245 6.39 -11.50 5.18
CA GLY A 245 7.84 -11.29 5.22
C GLY A 245 8.33 -10.41 4.07
N ALA A 246 7.91 -10.72 2.85
CA ALA A 246 8.21 -9.93 1.65
C ALA A 246 7.74 -8.48 1.78
N GLY A 247 6.51 -8.25 2.25
CA GLY A 247 5.94 -6.93 2.45
C GLY A 247 6.66 -6.12 3.53
N ALA A 248 7.00 -6.74 4.66
CA ALA A 248 7.78 -6.10 5.72
C ALA A 248 9.19 -5.73 5.24
N GLY A 249 9.85 -6.64 4.53
CA GLY A 249 11.13 -6.40 3.88
C GLY A 249 11.06 -5.26 2.85
N LEU A 250 10.03 -5.25 2.00
CA LEU A 250 9.79 -4.16 1.05
C LEU A 250 9.60 -2.82 1.78
N GLY A 251 8.81 -2.79 2.86
CA GLY A 251 8.61 -1.60 3.69
C GLY A 251 9.92 -1.02 4.21
N ALA A 252 10.79 -1.86 4.77
CA ALA A 252 12.12 -1.45 5.24
C ALA A 252 13.00 -0.93 4.09
N GLY A 253 13.05 -1.65 2.96
CA GLY A 253 13.83 -1.23 1.79
C GLY A 253 13.35 0.10 1.19
N LEU A 254 12.03 0.30 1.15
CA LEU A 254 11.42 1.56 0.69
C LEU A 254 11.80 2.72 1.61
N LEU A 255 11.73 2.54 2.93
CA LEU A 255 12.16 3.55 3.91
C LEU A 255 13.63 3.96 3.70
N LEU A 256 14.53 2.98 3.57
CA LEU A 256 15.96 3.23 3.34
C LEU A 256 16.19 3.97 2.02
N TYR A 257 15.57 3.50 0.94
CA TYR A 257 15.70 4.13 -0.39
C TYR A 257 15.13 5.55 -0.41
N GLY A 258 13.95 5.75 0.18
CA GLY A 258 13.31 7.06 0.29
C GLY A 258 14.12 8.05 1.12
N ALA A 259 14.63 7.62 2.28
CA ALA A 259 15.50 8.45 3.11
C ALA A 259 16.78 8.84 2.35
N TRP A 260 17.45 7.88 1.72
CA TRP A 260 18.67 8.14 0.93
C TRP A 260 18.44 9.12 -0.22
N THR A 261 17.36 8.96 -0.98
CA THR A 261 17.02 9.87 -2.09
C THR A 261 16.71 11.29 -1.60
N ARG A 262 15.96 11.43 -0.49
CA ARG A 262 15.63 12.74 0.10
C ARG A 262 16.87 13.43 0.67
N LEU A 263 17.75 12.70 1.34
CA LEU A 263 19.01 13.23 1.89
C LEU A 263 19.97 13.67 0.78
N ARG A 264 20.05 12.93 -0.34
CA ARG A 264 20.84 13.35 -1.51
C ARG A 264 20.28 14.60 -2.18
N GLY A 265 18.96 14.70 -2.34
CA GLY A 265 18.32 15.88 -2.93
C GLY A 265 18.62 17.17 -2.17
N ARG A 266 18.66 17.12 -0.84
CA ARG A 266 19.02 18.27 0.01
C ARG A 266 20.48 18.73 -0.12
N ARG A 267 21.38 17.86 -0.57
CA ARG A 267 22.82 18.15 -0.74
C ARG A 267 23.16 18.78 -2.09
N THR A 268 22.17 19.00 -2.97
CA THR A 268 22.36 19.69 -4.25
C THR A 268 21.71 21.09 -4.28
N PRO A 269 22.03 22.02 -3.35
CA PRO A 269 21.72 23.44 -3.56
C PRO A 269 22.84 24.10 -4.37
N GLY A 270 22.49 24.76 -5.48
CA GLY A 270 23.40 25.65 -6.22
C GLY A 270 23.67 25.26 -7.67
N ALA A 271 22.81 25.71 -8.58
CA ALA A 271 23.32 26.30 -9.81
C ALA A 271 23.34 27.82 -9.53
N PRO A 272 24.48 28.53 -9.68
CA PRO A 272 24.51 29.97 -9.53
C PRO A 272 23.62 30.61 -10.60
N ASP A 273 22.84 31.62 -10.21
CA ASP A 273 22.32 32.60 -11.15
C ASP A 273 23.51 33.13 -11.96
N GLY A 274 23.41 33.03 -13.29
CA GLY A 274 24.44 33.49 -14.20
C GLY A 274 24.76 34.97 -13.96
N PRO A 275 25.98 35.42 -14.30
CA PRO A 275 26.37 36.80 -14.06
C PRO A 275 25.45 37.72 -14.87
N ASP A 276 24.78 38.63 -14.17
CA ASP A 276 24.24 39.84 -14.79
C ASP A 276 25.43 40.57 -15.43
N GLY A 277 25.50 40.49 -16.76
CA GLY A 277 26.45 41.22 -17.58
C GLY A 277 26.08 42.70 -17.64
N PRO A 278 27.08 43.57 -17.87
CA PRO A 278 27.03 45.01 -17.63
C PRO A 278 26.05 45.78 -18.52
#